data_AF-A0A954VFX5-F1
#
_entry.id   AF-A0A954VFX5-F1
#
_cell.length_a   1.000
_cell.length_b   1.000
_cell.length_c   1.000
_cell.angle_alpha   90.00
_cell.angle_beta   90.00
_cell.angle_gamma   90.00
#
_symmetry.space_group_name_H-M   'P 1'
#
loop_
_entity.id
_entity.type
_entity.pdbx_description
1 polymer ?
#
loop_
_entity_poly.entity_id
_entity_poly.type
_entity_poly.pdbx_seq_one_letter_code
_entity_poly.pdbx_strand_id
1 'polypeptide(L)'
;MSTRNLASVESGKSPSKVVMRHLKELTRVVDALSEVIQEDAIGPWMEEPNDAFGGLKPIEVIERGEVDRIWQMVFYLRSGIVS
;
A
#
# COMPACT_ATOMS: atom_id res chain seq x y z
N MET A 1 5.47 -8.42 -3.49
CA MET A 1 4.98 -9.67 -2.86
C MET A 1 5.09 -10.79 -3.88
N SER A 2 5.62 -11.97 -3.55
CA SER A 2 5.69 -13.07 -4.54
C SER A 2 4.37 -13.85 -4.58
N THR A 3 3.91 -14.26 -5.75
CA THR A 3 2.70 -15.09 -5.98
C THR A 3 2.66 -16.35 -5.11
N ARG A 4 3.83 -16.88 -4.74
CA ARG A 4 3.96 -18.05 -3.85
C ARG A 4 3.52 -17.78 -2.41
N ASN A 5 3.69 -16.55 -1.92
CA ASN A 5 3.21 -16.16 -0.59
C ASN A 5 1.69 -16.00 -0.56
N LEU A 6 1.09 -15.48 -1.65
CA LEU A 6 -0.36 -15.40 -1.79
C LEU A 6 -1.00 -16.79 -1.79
N ALA A 7 -0.43 -17.73 -2.54
CA ALA A 7 -0.88 -19.13 -2.54
C ALA A 7 -0.79 -19.80 -1.15
N SER A 8 0.15 -19.40 -0.30
CA SER A 8 0.25 -19.93 1.06
C SER A 8 -0.85 -19.37 1.99
N VAL A 9 -1.29 -18.14 1.77
CA VAL A 9 -2.42 -17.52 2.49
C VAL A 9 -3.74 -18.15 2.02
N GLU A 10 -3.90 -18.33 0.72
CA GLU A 10 -5.12 -18.91 0.11
C GLU A 10 -5.30 -20.41 0.42
N SER A 11 -4.20 -21.15 0.65
CA SER A 11 -4.24 -22.59 0.96
C SER A 11 -4.58 -22.94 2.41
N GLY A 12 -4.97 -21.96 3.24
CA GLY A 12 -5.39 -22.18 4.63
C GLY A 12 -4.26 -22.52 5.60
N LYS A 13 -2.99 -22.42 5.17
CA LYS A 13 -1.83 -22.51 6.06
C LYS A 13 -1.59 -21.16 6.73
N SER A 14 -1.40 -21.16 8.05
CA SER A 14 -1.08 -19.95 8.80
C SER A 14 0.11 -19.23 8.13
N PRO A 15 -0.06 -17.98 7.67
CA PRO A 15 1.01 -17.26 7.00
C PRO A 15 2.21 -17.09 7.94
N SER A 16 3.43 -17.03 7.38
CA SER A 16 4.61 -16.80 8.20
C SER A 16 4.50 -15.46 8.95
N LYS A 17 5.21 -15.30 10.08
CA LYS A 17 5.22 -14.04 10.85
C LYS A 17 5.59 -12.83 9.98
N VAL A 18 6.47 -13.03 9.00
CA VAL A 18 6.89 -12.00 8.04
C VAL A 18 5.73 -11.61 7.12
N VAL A 19 5.00 -12.59 6.57
CA VAL A 19 3.81 -12.34 5.74
C VAL A 19 2.72 -11.65 6.54
N MET A 20 2.46 -12.09 7.78
CA MET A 20 1.48 -11.45 8.67
C MET A 20 1.84 -9.99 8.96
N ARG A 21 3.13 -9.67 9.17
CA ARG A 21 3.59 -8.29 9.36
C ARG A 21 3.30 -7.43 8.13
N HIS A 22 3.61 -7.94 6.94
CA HIS A 22 3.35 -7.21 5.68
C HIS A 22 1.86 -7.03 5.41
N LEU A 23 1.03 -8.05 5.65
CA LEU A 23 -0.43 -7.92 5.51
C LEU A 23 -1.00 -6.85 6.45
N LYS A 24 -0.51 -6.82 7.70
CA LYS A 24 -0.91 -5.80 8.68
C LYS A 24 -0.48 -4.39 8.27
N GLU A 25 0.71 -4.26 7.67
CA GLU A 25 1.21 -2.99 7.14
C GLU A 25 0.37 -2.51 5.95
N LEU A 26 0.04 -3.40 5.01
CA LEU A 26 -0.84 -3.09 3.88
C LEU A 26 -2.24 -2.67 4.33
N THR A 27 -2.82 -3.40 5.30
CA THR A 27 -4.13 -3.06 5.86
C THR A 27 -4.11 -1.64 6.43
N ARG A 28 -3.08 -1.31 7.22
CA ARG A 28 -2.92 0.03 7.80
C ARG A 28 -2.76 1.13 6.75
N VAL A 29 -2.07 0.84 5.64
CA VAL A 29 -1.92 1.80 4.54
C VAL A 29 -3.27 2.07 3.88
N VAL A 30 -4.04 1.01 3.59
CA VAL A 30 -5.38 1.13 2.99
C VAL A 30 -6.33 1.88 3.93
N ASP A 31 -6.35 1.53 5.21
CA ASP A 31 -7.14 2.23 6.22
C ASP A 31 -6.78 3.72 6.31
N ALA A 32 -5.48 4.03 6.22
CA ALA A 32 -5.03 5.42 6.30
C ALA A 32 -5.34 6.22 5.02
N LEU A 33 -5.37 5.56 3.86
CA LEU A 33 -5.77 6.17 2.59
C LEU A 33 -7.28 6.44 2.57
N SER A 34 -8.11 5.54 3.09
CA SER A 34 -9.58 5.74 3.11
C SER A 34 -10.03 6.91 3.98
N GLU A 35 -9.17 7.39 4.89
CA GLU A 35 -9.42 8.61 5.65
C GLU A 35 -9.20 9.90 4.83
N VAL A 36 -8.45 9.85 3.73
CA VAL A 36 -8.07 11.03 2.93
C VAL A 36 -8.58 11.00 1.49
N ILE A 37 -8.92 9.82 0.97
CA ILE A 37 -9.51 9.63 -0.36
C ILE A 37 -10.73 8.71 -0.27
N GLN A 38 -11.63 8.82 -1.26
CA GLN A 38 -12.79 7.94 -1.37
C GLN A 38 -12.34 6.48 -1.52
N GLU A 39 -13.03 5.55 -0.84
CA GLU A 39 -12.65 4.13 -0.80
C GLU A 39 -12.63 3.49 -2.20
N ASP A 40 -13.60 3.84 -3.05
CA ASP A 40 -13.70 3.36 -4.43
C ASP A 40 -12.59 3.90 -5.35
N ALA A 41 -11.96 5.01 -4.97
CA ALA A 41 -10.82 5.60 -5.68
C ALA A 41 -9.48 4.96 -5.30
N ILE A 42 -9.40 4.21 -4.18
CA ILE A 42 -8.15 3.60 -3.72
C ILE A 42 -7.61 2.61 -4.76
N GLY A 43 -8.46 1.74 -5.30
CA GLY A 43 -8.07 0.75 -6.31
C GLY A 43 -7.44 1.39 -7.56
N PRO A 44 -8.15 2.29 -8.25
CA PRO A 44 -7.60 3.04 -9.38
C PRO A 44 -6.33 3.84 -9.02
N TRP A 45 -6.31 4.51 -7.86
CA TRP A 45 -5.15 5.28 -7.42
C TRP A 45 -3.90 4.40 -7.25
N MET A 46 -4.06 3.19 -6.71
CA MET A 46 -2.96 2.21 -6.55
C MET A 46 -2.33 1.78 -7.89
N GLU A 47 -3.09 1.88 -8.99
CA GLU A 47 -2.72 1.43 -10.33
C GLU A 47 -2.31 2.57 -11.27
N GLU A 48 -2.45 3.83 -10.86
CA GLU A 48 -2.11 4.99 -11.67
C GLU A 48 -0.67 5.46 -11.40
N PRO A 49 0.16 5.72 -12.43
CA PRO A 49 1.47 6.35 -12.26
C PRO A 49 1.37 7.68 -11.49
N ASN A 50 2.28 7.89 -10.53
CA ASN A 50 2.27 9.10 -9.72
C ASN A 50 3.67 9.75 -9.68
N ASP A 51 3.75 11.02 -10.07
CA ASP A 51 5.01 11.77 -10.14
C ASP A 51 5.71 11.93 -8.79
N ALA A 52 4.95 12.01 -7.68
CA ALA A 52 5.52 11.99 -6.34
C ALA A 52 6.26 10.68 -6.03
N PHE A 53 5.95 9.61 -6.77
CA PHE A 53 6.63 8.33 -6.71
C PHE A 53 7.68 8.14 -7.80
N GLY A 54 8.04 9.19 -8.53
CA GLY A 54 8.97 9.12 -9.65
C GLY A 54 8.36 8.43 -10.88
N GLY A 55 7.04 8.58 -11.06
CA GLY A 55 6.28 7.96 -12.15
C GLY A 55 5.92 6.49 -11.88
N LEU A 56 6.25 5.94 -10.71
CA LEU A 56 5.81 4.60 -10.31
C LEU A 56 4.34 4.62 -9.89
N LYS A 57 3.66 3.49 -10.10
CA LYS A 57 2.36 3.24 -9.47
C LYS A 57 2.55 3.02 -7.97
N PRO A 58 1.60 3.42 -7.10
CA PRO A 58 1.70 3.14 -5.67
C PRO A 58 1.86 1.66 -5.33
N ILE A 59 1.23 0.75 -6.10
CA ILE A 59 1.41 -0.70 -5.89
C ILE A 59 2.86 -1.14 -6.12
N GLU A 60 3.55 -0.58 -7.12
CA GLU A 60 4.95 -0.89 -7.43
C GLU A 60 5.90 -0.37 -6.35
N VAL A 61 5.60 0.79 -5.75
CA VAL A 61 6.35 1.35 -4.60
C VAL A 61 6.32 0.38 -3.42
N ILE A 62 5.14 -0.16 -3.12
CA ILE A 62 4.97 -1.17 -2.06
C ILE A 62 5.75 -2.45 -2.40
N GLU A 63 5.66 -2.92 -3.64
CA GLU A 63 6.35 -4.15 -4.05
C GLU A 63 7.87 -4.05 -3.96
N ARG A 64 8.43 -2.85 -4.14
CA ARG A 64 9.85 -2.54 -3.98
C ARG A 64 10.29 -2.39 -2.51
N GLY A 65 9.34 -2.44 -1.57
CA GLY A 65 9.61 -2.26 -0.14
C GLY A 65 9.75 -0.81 0.28
N GLU A 66 9.30 0.14 -0.56
CA GLU A 66 9.38 1.58 -0.32
C GLU A 66 8.08 2.15 0.29
N VAL A 67 7.37 1.35 1.09
CA VAL A 67 6.05 1.69 1.67
C VAL A 67 6.05 2.99 2.48
N ASP A 68 7.19 3.38 3.05
CA ASP A 68 7.35 4.65 3.77
C ASP A 68 7.02 5.87 2.90
N ARG A 69 7.21 5.79 1.58
CA ARG A 69 6.83 6.87 0.64
C ARG A 69 5.30 7.04 0.57
N ILE A 70 4.55 5.95 0.70
CA ILE A 70 3.08 5.99 0.78
C ILE A 70 2.66 6.65 2.09
N TRP A 71 3.30 6.28 3.21
CA TRP A 71 3.04 6.90 4.51
C TRP A 71 3.29 8.41 4.50
N GLN A 72 4.37 8.84 3.85
CA GLN A 72 4.69 10.25 3.70
C GLN A 72 3.61 11.01 2.90
N MET A 73 3.13 10.43 1.80
CA MET A 73 2.02 11.00 1.03
C MET A 73 0.74 11.12 1.86
N VAL A 74 0.37 10.07 2.59
CA VAL A 74 -0.81 10.09 3.49
C VAL A 74 -0.67 11.19 4.55
N PHE A 75 0.53 11.37 5.12
CA PHE A 75 0.79 12.45 6.05
C PHE A 75 0.59 13.84 5.42
N TYR A 76 1.07 14.06 4.19
CA TYR A 76 0.86 15.32 3.48
C TYR A 76 -0.63 15.58 3.19
N LEU A 77 -1.35 14.57 2.71
CA LEU A 77 -2.80 14.67 2.47
C LEU A 77 -3.57 15.01 3.74
N ARG A 78 -3.25 14.38 4.88
CA ARG A 78 -3.89 14.68 6.18
C ARG A 78 -3.55 16.07 6.71
N SER A 79 -2.32 16.54 6.50
CA SER A 79 -1.86 17.82 7.04
C SER A 79 -2.28 19.03 6.20
N GLY A 80 -2.77 18.81 4.96
CA GLY A 80 -3.07 19.87 4.01
C GLY A 80 -1.81 20.59 3.50
N ILE A 81 -0.62 20.06 3.80
CA ILE A 81 0.65 20.56 3.29
C ILE A 81 0.82 19.96 1.90
N VAL A 82 0.86 20.81 0.88
CA VAL A 82 1.11 20.40 -0.50
C VAL A 82 2.58 19.96 -0.60
N SER A 83 2.82 18.75 -1.10
CA SER A 83 4.16 18.23 -1.40
C SER A 83 4.71 18.81 -2.71
#